data_AF-A0A937H5A4-F1
#
_entry.id   AF-A0A937H5A4-F1
#
_cell.length_a   1.000
_cell.length_b   1.000
_cell.length_c   1.000
_cell.angle_alpha   90.00
_cell.angle_beta   90.00
_cell.angle_gamma   90.00
#
_symmetry.space_group_name_H-M   'P 1'
#
loop_
_entity.id
_entity.type
_entity.pdbx_description
1 polymer ?
#
loop_
_entity_poly.entity_id
_entity_poly.type
_entity_poly.pdbx_seq_one_letter_code
_entity_poly.pdbx_strand_id
1 'polypeptide(L)'
;MFRKHSYLLLLLTVLGIITYVLDYNNVIKFDLSIYPIIISFFSLIILVLNNSLIKQVYFSKIIFFLNSIYILKFIIFDSSTEFYGYLYLAIITLIMALIYKSLKRDKDLIDSVDRLR
;
A
#
# COMPACT_ATOMS: atom_id res chain seq x y z
N MET A 1 -7.82 -9.61 -17.75
CA MET A 1 -7.22 -8.27 -17.94
C MET A 1 -6.28 -8.02 -16.77
N PHE A 2 -4.95 -8.04 -16.98
CA PHE A 2 -3.99 -7.65 -15.92
C PHE A 2 -4.23 -6.17 -15.61
N ARG A 3 -4.89 -5.90 -14.49
CA ARG A 3 -5.33 -4.54 -14.15
C ARG A 3 -4.11 -3.76 -13.68
N LYS A 4 -3.98 -2.48 -14.09
CA LYS A 4 -2.80 -1.64 -13.82
C LYS A 4 -2.40 -1.62 -12.34
N HIS A 5 -3.35 -1.77 -11.42
CA HIS A 5 -3.09 -1.86 -9.99
C HIS A 5 -2.35 -3.13 -9.54
N SER A 6 -2.42 -4.24 -10.28
CA SER A 6 -1.68 -5.47 -9.93
C SER A 6 -0.17 -5.24 -9.97
N TYR A 7 0.33 -4.49 -10.95
CA TYR A 7 1.75 -4.11 -11.00
C TYR A 7 2.15 -3.18 -9.85
N LEU A 8 1.27 -2.24 -9.48
CA LEU A 8 1.50 -1.33 -8.36
C LEU A 8 1.49 -2.07 -7.01
N LEU A 9 0.62 -3.08 -6.86
CA LEU A 9 0.61 -3.94 -5.67
C LEU A 9 1.87 -4.80 -5.57
N LEU A 10 2.34 -5.34 -6.70
CA LEU A 10 3.58 -6.11 -6.74
C LEU A 10 4.78 -5.21 -6.41
N LEU A 11 4.79 -3.98 -6.94
CA LEU A 11 5.77 -2.96 -6.59
C LEU A 11 5.76 -2.65 -5.09
N LEU A 12 4.60 -2.50 -4.46
CA LEU A 12 4.47 -2.32 -3.00
C LEU A 12 5.08 -3.48 -2.22
N THR A 13 4.81 -4.72 -2.64
CA THR A 13 5.40 -5.91 -2.00
C THR A 13 6.92 -5.90 -2.11
N VAL A 14 7.47 -5.62 -3.29
CA VAL A 14 8.92 -5.58 -3.50
C VAL A 14 9.56 -4.43 -2.70
N LEU A 15 8.97 -3.23 -2.74
CA LEU A 15 9.45 -2.08 -1.98
C LEU A 15 9.46 -2.36 -0.48
N GLY A 16 8.39 -2.93 0.08
CA GLY A 16 8.33 -3.21 1.50
C GLY A 16 9.36 -4.25 1.96
N ILE A 17 9.59 -5.30 1.15
CA ILE A 17 10.64 -6.30 1.45
C ILE A 17 12.03 -5.65 1.39
N ILE A 18 12.32 -4.87 0.34
CA ILE A 18 13.62 -4.21 0.19
C ILE A 18 13.87 -3.25 1.36
N THR A 19 12.89 -2.39 1.69
CA THR A 19 13.03 -1.45 2.81
C THR A 19 13.28 -2.17 4.12
N TYR A 20 12.56 -3.27 4.40
CA TYR A 20 12.79 -4.06 5.61
C TYR A 20 14.21 -4.65 5.67
N VAL A 21 14.70 -5.20 4.56
CA VAL A 21 16.05 -5.79 4.49
C VAL A 21 17.14 -4.73 4.66
N LEU A 22 16.96 -3.54 4.08
CA LEU A 22 17.90 -2.43 4.22
C LEU A 22 17.96 -1.90 5.66
N ASP A 23 16.81 -1.80 6.33
CA ASP A 23 16.71 -1.35 7.72
C ASP A 23 17.29 -2.41 8.68
N TYR A 24 16.93 -3.68 8.49
CA TYR A 24 17.42 -4.81 9.29
C TYR A 24 18.95 -4.96 9.22
N ASN A 25 19.53 -4.76 8.04
CA ASN A 25 20.98 -4.81 7.84
C ASN A 25 21.70 -3.50 8.20
N ASN A 26 21.01 -2.51 8.77
CA ASN A 26 21.54 -1.18 9.12
C ASN A 26 22.18 -0.42 7.94
N VAL A 27 21.72 -0.66 6.70
CA VAL A 27 22.23 0.03 5.51
C VAL A 27 21.64 1.43 5.41
N ILE A 28 20.32 1.53 5.62
CA ILE A 28 19.58 2.80 5.69
C ILE A 28 18.64 2.67 6.88
N LYS A 29 18.66 3.66 7.78
CA LYS A 29 17.71 3.72 8.89
C LYS A 29 16.42 4.36 8.41
N PHE A 30 15.35 3.58 8.49
CA PHE A 30 14.00 4.06 8.19
C PHE A 30 13.13 4.20 9.44
N ASP A 31 13.47 3.50 10.53
CA ASP A 31 12.74 3.40 11.80
C ASP A 31 11.24 3.05 11.64
N LEU A 32 10.93 2.30 10.57
CA LEU A 32 9.57 1.87 10.26
C LEU A 32 9.19 0.58 10.97
N SER A 33 10.12 -0.02 11.73
CA SER A 33 9.92 -1.29 12.44
C SER A 33 9.33 -2.35 11.49
N ILE A 34 8.27 -3.06 11.90
CA ILE A 34 7.64 -4.12 11.13
C ILE A 34 6.71 -3.61 10.00
N TYR A 35 6.53 -2.30 9.85
CA TYR A 35 5.57 -1.73 8.91
C TYR A 35 5.76 -2.12 7.43
N PRO A 36 6.98 -2.14 6.88
CA PRO A 36 7.19 -2.52 5.48
C PRO A 36 6.76 -3.97 5.19
N ILE A 37 6.90 -4.87 6.17
CA ILE A 37 6.40 -6.25 6.08
C ILE A 37 4.86 -6.27 6.06
N ILE A 38 4.21 -5.50 6.94
CA ILE A 38 2.75 -5.41 7.00
C ILE A 38 2.19 -4.96 5.64
N ILE A 39 2.74 -3.89 5.05
CA ILE A 39 2.35 -3.43 3.71
C ILE A 39 2.52 -4.55 2.68
N SER A 40 3.65 -5.23 2.70
CA SER A 40 3.97 -6.28 1.73
C SER A 40 2.97 -7.43 1.81
N PHE A 41 2.65 -7.87 3.02
CA PHE A 41 1.67 -8.92 3.29
C PHE A 41 0.27 -8.55 2.82
N PHE A 42 -0.22 -7.36 3.17
CA PHE A 42 -1.54 -6.91 2.71
C PHE A 42 -1.60 -6.68 1.20
N SER A 43 -0.51 -6.22 0.57
CA SER A 43 -0.44 -6.05 -0.88
C SER A 43 -0.53 -7.40 -1.60
N LEU A 44 0.10 -8.45 -1.06
CA LEU A 44 -0.03 -9.83 -1.53
C LEU A 44 -1.46 -10.35 -1.37
N ILE A 45 -2.12 -10.07 -0.23
CA ILE A 45 -3.52 -10.44 -0.04
C ILE A 45 -4.41 -9.84 -1.13
N ILE A 46 -4.25 -8.53 -1.45
CA ILE A 46 -5.04 -7.89 -2.50
C ILE A 46 -4.77 -8.52 -3.87
N LEU A 47 -3.52 -8.88 -4.16
CA LEU A 47 -3.14 -9.59 -5.39
C LEU A 47 -3.84 -10.95 -5.51
N VAL A 48 -3.86 -11.75 -4.43
CA VAL A 48 -4.51 -13.06 -4.42
C VAL A 48 -6.03 -12.94 -4.56
N LEU A 49 -6.64 -11.86 -4.05
CA LEU A 49 -8.07 -11.58 -4.15
C LEU A 49 -8.53 -11.10 -5.54
N ASN A 50 -7.81 -11.43 -6.62
CA ASN A 50 -8.05 -10.98 -8.00
C ASN A 50 -9.50 -11.16 -8.49
N ASN A 51 -10.18 -12.19 -8.00
CA ASN A 51 -11.55 -12.57 -8.39
C ASN A 51 -12.63 -11.73 -7.67
N SER A 52 -12.27 -10.86 -6.72
CA SER A 52 -13.24 -10.13 -5.89
C SER A 52 -12.89 -8.66 -5.72
N LEU A 53 -13.28 -7.82 -6.69
CA LEU A 53 -13.04 -6.36 -6.66
C LEU A 53 -13.55 -5.68 -5.40
N ILE A 54 -14.71 -6.08 -4.90
CA ILE A 54 -15.28 -5.52 -3.67
C ILE A 54 -14.34 -5.73 -2.48
N LYS A 55 -13.77 -6.94 -2.35
CA LYS A 55 -12.80 -7.26 -1.29
C LYS A 55 -11.48 -6.52 -1.52
N GLN A 56 -11.00 -6.43 -2.76
CA GLN A 56 -9.79 -5.66 -3.08
C GLN A 56 -9.91 -4.18 -2.67
N VAL A 57 -11.05 -3.54 -2.97
CA VAL A 57 -11.32 -2.15 -2.55
C VAL A 57 -11.34 -2.04 -1.02
N TYR A 58 -11.96 -2.99 -0.31
CA TYR A 58 -12.01 -2.99 1.15
C TYR A 58 -10.62 -3.12 1.78
N PHE A 59 -9.82 -4.09 1.35
CA PHE A 59 -8.45 -4.27 1.83
C PHE A 59 -7.54 -3.08 1.49
N SER A 60 -7.72 -2.46 0.31
CA SER A 60 -6.99 -1.25 -0.06
C SER A 60 -7.26 -0.09 0.91
N LYS A 61 -8.49 0.05 1.42
CA LYS A 61 -8.82 1.06 2.44
C LYS A 61 -8.16 0.75 3.79
N ILE A 62 -8.10 -0.53 4.19
CA ILE A 62 -7.42 -0.95 5.41
C ILE A 62 -5.93 -0.57 5.37
N ILE A 63 -5.24 -0.89 4.27
CA ILE A 63 -3.82 -0.51 4.11
C ILE A 63 -3.67 1.01 4.18
N PHE A 64 -4.55 1.77 3.53
CA PHE A 64 -4.51 3.23 3.56
C PHE A 64 -4.65 3.77 4.99
N PHE A 65 -5.58 3.22 5.77
CA PHE A 65 -5.79 3.59 7.17
C PHE A 65 -4.57 3.23 8.05
N LEU A 66 -3.98 2.05 7.85
CA LEU A 66 -2.75 1.65 8.53
C LEU A 66 -1.59 2.61 8.21
N ASN A 67 -1.45 3.01 6.94
CA ASN A 67 -0.44 3.99 6.54
C ASN A 67 -0.63 5.34 7.21
N SER A 68 -1.87 5.82 7.32
CA SER A 68 -2.17 7.06 8.06
C SER A 68 -1.82 6.96 9.55
N ILE A 69 -2.08 5.81 10.20
CA ILE A 69 -1.68 5.59 11.60
C ILE A 69 -0.15 5.66 11.74
N TYR A 70 0.59 5.04 10.81
CA TYR A 70 2.06 5.07 10.86
C TYR A 70 2.64 6.45 10.57
N ILE A 71 2.04 7.23 9.66
CA ILE A 71 2.39 8.64 9.46
C ILE A 71 2.16 9.43 10.75
N LEU A 72 1.01 9.26 11.42
CA LEU A 72 0.74 9.93 12.68
C LEU A 72 1.72 9.51 13.78
N LYS A 73 2.06 8.21 13.86
CA LYS A 73 3.08 7.72 14.78
C LYS A 73 4.42 8.41 14.55
N PHE A 74 4.86 8.51 13.29
CA PHE A 74 6.09 9.19 12.90
C PHE A 74 6.07 10.69 13.28
N ILE A 75 4.96 11.38 13.01
CA ILE A 75 4.83 12.81 13.34
C ILE A 75 4.86 13.07 14.85
N ILE A 76 4.22 12.20 15.65
CA ILE A 76 4.02 12.42 17.08
C ILE A 76 5.22 11.95 17.91
N PHE A 77 5.80 10.81 17.56
CA PHE A 77 6.81 10.14 18.38
C PHE A 77 8.23 10.29 17.86
N ASP A 78 8.42 10.68 16.60
CA ASP A 78 9.74 10.73 15.99
C ASP A 78 10.19 12.19 15.80
N SER A 79 11.00 12.67 16.74
CA SER A 79 11.27 14.10 16.92
C SER A 79 12.46 14.63 16.14
N SER A 80 13.30 13.80 15.50
CA SER A 80 14.43 14.32 14.71
C SER A 80 15.16 13.27 13.87
N THR A 81 15.37 13.58 12.58
CA THR A 81 16.38 13.08 11.61
C THR A 81 16.07 11.98 10.58
N GLU A 82 14.95 11.26 10.64
CA GLU A 82 14.74 10.13 9.70
C GLU A 82 13.92 10.50 8.43
N PHE A 83 14.52 11.35 7.58
CA PHE A 83 13.94 11.77 6.29
C PHE A 83 13.50 10.59 5.40
N TYR A 84 14.23 9.48 5.44
CA TYR A 84 13.96 8.29 4.63
C TYR A 84 12.67 7.58 5.02
N GLY A 85 12.32 7.53 6.32
CA GLY A 85 11.05 6.98 6.80
C GLY A 85 9.86 7.78 6.28
N TYR A 86 9.92 9.11 6.39
CA TYR A 86 8.89 10.02 5.83
C TYR A 86 8.75 9.87 4.32
N LEU A 87 9.87 9.83 3.60
CA LEU A 87 9.88 9.70 2.15
C LEU A 87 9.28 8.35 1.72
N TYR A 88 9.60 7.27 2.43
CA TYR A 88 8.98 5.97 2.20
C TYR A 88 7.46 6.04 2.41
N LEU A 89 6.98 6.57 3.55
CA LEU A 89 5.54 6.69 3.82
C LEU A 89 4.80 7.54 2.78
N ALA A 90 5.43 8.62 2.29
CA ALA A 90 4.89 9.45 1.23
C ALA A 90 4.77 8.68 -0.10
N ILE A 91 5.80 7.93 -0.49
CA ILE A 91 5.78 7.05 -1.67
C ILE A 91 4.67 6.00 -1.55
N ILE A 92 4.55 5.33 -0.41
CA ILE A 92 3.49 4.35 -0.16
C ILE A 92 2.12 5.00 -0.32
N THR A 93 1.92 6.20 0.24
CA THR A 93 0.66 6.94 0.13
C THR A 93 0.28 7.19 -1.34
N LEU A 94 1.26 7.64 -2.15
CA LEU A 94 1.05 7.91 -3.57
C LEU A 94 0.72 6.62 -4.36
N ILE A 95 1.47 5.54 -4.15
CA ILE A 95 1.21 4.26 -4.83
C ILE A 95 -0.17 3.71 -4.43
N MET A 96 -0.50 3.76 -3.15
CA MET A 96 -1.80 3.32 -2.64
C MET A 96 -2.96 4.15 -3.20
N ALA A 97 -2.79 5.46 -3.37
CA ALA A 97 -3.79 6.32 -4.00
C ALA A 97 -4.04 5.94 -5.47
N LEU A 98 -2.97 5.62 -6.22
CA LEU A 98 -3.08 5.15 -7.60
C LEU A 98 -3.78 3.78 -7.70
N ILE A 99 -3.46 2.86 -6.79
CA ILE A 99 -4.13 1.56 -6.68
C ILE A 99 -5.62 1.74 -6.40
N TYR A 100 -5.96 2.55 -5.40
CA TYR A 100 -7.35 2.80 -5.03
C TYR A 100 -8.12 3.45 -6.17
N LYS A 101 -7.54 4.44 -6.85
CA LYS A 101 -8.15 5.09 -8.03
C LYS A 101 -8.44 4.08 -9.14
N SER A 102 -7.50 3.19 -9.44
CA SER A 102 -7.71 2.13 -10.43
C SER A 102 -8.80 1.16 -9.99
N LEU A 103 -8.76 0.67 -8.76
CA LEU A 103 -9.75 -0.28 -8.23
C LEU A 103 -11.16 0.30 -8.24
N LYS A 104 -11.30 1.57 -7.83
CA LYS A 104 -12.59 2.27 -7.84
C LYS A 104 -13.15 2.39 -9.25
N ARG A 105 -12.34 2.82 -10.23
CA ARG A 105 -12.79 2.91 -11.63
C ARG A 105 -13.25 1.55 -12.17
N ASP A 106 -12.50 0.50 -11.87
CA ASP A 106 -12.85 -0.85 -12.34
C ASP A 106 -14.15 -1.36 -11.68
N LYS A 107 -14.40 -0.98 -10.41
CA LYS A 107 -15.68 -1.24 -9.74
C LYS A 107 -16.83 -0.45 -10.38
N ASP A 108 -16.68 0.87 -10.56
CA ASP A 108 -17.72 1.74 -11.11
C ASP A 108 -18.15 1.29 -12.52
N LEU A 109 -17.21 0.78 -13.32
CA LEU A 109 -17.48 0.18 -14.64
C LEU A 109 -18.36 -1.07 -14.54
N ILE A 110 -18.05 -2.00 -13.63
CA ILE A 110 -18.86 -3.21 -13.46
C ILE A 110 -20.24 -2.87 -12.92
N ASP A 111 -20.33 -2.01 -11.91
CA ASP A 111 -21.61 -1.55 -11.35
C ASP A 111 -22.48 -0.88 -12.44
N SER A 112 -21.87 -0.18 -13.41
CA SER A 112 -22.59 0.43 -14.53
C SER A 112 -23.11 -0.59 -15.54
N VAL A 113 -22.34 -1.64 -15.83
CA VAL A 113 -22.72 -2.71 -16.76
C VAL A 113 -23.83 -3.57 -16.14
N ASP A 114 -23.73 -3.89 -14.85
CA ASP A 114 -24.73 -4.68 -14.14
C ASP A 114 -26.09 -3.97 -14.05
N ARG A 115 -26.12 -2.62 -14.01
CA ARG A 115 -27.37 -1.84 -14.03
C ARG A 115 -28.06 -1.82 -15.40
N LEU A 116 -27.33 -2.09 -16.47
CA LEU A 116 -27.85 -2.10 -17.83
C LEU A 116 -28.43 -3.47 -18.22
N ARG A 117 -28.21 -4.50 -17.39
CA ARG A 117 -28.67 -5.87 -17.59
C ARG A 117 -29.95 -6.14 -16.80
#